data_AF-K8X6X9-F1
#
_entry.id   AF-K8X6X9-F1
#
_cell.length_a   1.000
_cell.length_b   1.000
_cell.length_c   1.000
_cell.angle_alpha   90.00
_cell.angle_beta   90.00
_cell.angle_gamma   90.00
#
_symmetry.space_group_name_H-M   'P 1'
#
loop_
_entity.id
_entity.type
_entity.pdbx_description
1 polymer ?
#
loop_
_entity_poly.entity_id
_entity_poly.type
_entity_poly.pdbx_seq_one_letter_code
_entity_poly.pdbx_strand_id
1 'polypeptide(L)'
;MNPFVPEVGVPKTEVAFEESTAFERYILSRAAPFFPPSAGGLRIELDNEGTGSATVFVRVNDSSTCPPGQHLTPRDIYPLVFGAAWKILDLLIELRLYQDGMPTDRDDEYTFTRKVGCARSGNVKAKPPFNKPVWAAIAKTYAATAEYRHLLVHGHLPIDPVTGDMTAADSTGRLLQPLTVDEQSAFCRVAEGTAQAVISGQLTRRQANQLKWLLDQLANHHQQPLFNVAAIDGSIPVIVMSGIPDADNEIELDFAALRRRVSAQVADQMHYDLEVHLPDKRILAATLEEAPNRALRFPLDEPLPEWLRWK
;
A
#
# COMPACT_ATOMS: atom_id res chain seq x y z
N MET A 1 -4.50 -33.83 -22.64
CA MET A 1 -3.84 -33.67 -21.33
C MET A 1 -4.38 -32.40 -20.72
N ASN A 2 -5.25 -32.52 -19.72
CA ASN A 2 -5.69 -31.40 -18.91
C ASN A 2 -4.52 -31.05 -17.97
N PRO A 3 -3.93 -29.85 -18.00
CA PRO A 3 -3.04 -29.44 -16.93
C PRO A 3 -3.94 -29.22 -15.70
N PHE A 4 -4.02 -30.24 -14.86
CA PHE A 4 -4.64 -30.15 -13.54
C PHE A 4 -3.82 -29.14 -12.75
N VAL A 5 -4.31 -27.90 -12.68
CA VAL A 5 -3.89 -26.98 -11.62
C VAL A 5 -4.48 -27.61 -10.35
N PRO A 6 -3.66 -28.08 -9.40
CA PRO A 6 -4.20 -28.60 -8.14
C PRO A 6 -5.09 -27.52 -7.54
N GLU A 7 -6.29 -27.91 -7.09
CA GLU A 7 -7.14 -27.05 -6.27
C GLU A 7 -6.26 -26.50 -5.14
N VAL A 8 -6.05 -25.19 -5.18
CA VAL A 8 -5.22 -24.51 -4.20
C VAL A 8 -6.04 -24.50 -2.92
N GLY A 9 -5.83 -25.51 -2.07
CA GLY A 9 -6.41 -25.57 -0.74
C GLY A 9 -5.98 -24.36 0.10
N VAL A 10 -6.66 -24.17 1.23
CA VAL A 10 -6.40 -23.10 2.21
C VAL A 10 -4.89 -22.89 2.40
N PRO A 11 -4.35 -21.67 2.23
CA PRO A 11 -2.92 -21.43 2.43
C PRO A 11 -2.57 -21.62 3.90
N LYS A 12 -1.68 -22.58 4.19
CA LYS A 12 -1.27 -22.95 5.56
C LYS A 12 0.01 -22.24 6.02
N THR A 13 0.74 -21.64 5.09
CA THR A 13 2.02 -20.94 5.31
C THR A 13 2.07 -19.63 4.52
N GLU A 14 2.96 -18.72 4.91
CA GLU A 14 3.22 -17.48 4.15
C GLU A 14 3.69 -17.76 2.71
N VAL A 15 4.49 -18.82 2.50
CA VAL A 15 4.94 -19.23 1.16
C VAL A 15 3.75 -19.71 0.31
N ALA A 16 2.87 -20.55 0.88
CA ALA A 16 1.66 -20.98 0.18
C ALA A 16 0.75 -19.78 -0.14
N PHE A 17 0.63 -18.81 0.78
CA PHE A 17 -0.11 -17.58 0.54
C PHE A 17 0.51 -16.74 -0.59
N GLU A 18 1.84 -16.60 -0.61
CA GLU A 18 2.56 -15.90 -1.68
C GLU A 18 2.26 -16.52 -3.05
N GLU A 19 2.40 -17.84 -3.16
CA GLU A 19 2.15 -18.59 -4.40
C GLU A 19 0.67 -18.49 -4.82
N SER A 20 -0.25 -18.66 -3.87
CA SER A 20 -1.70 -18.67 -4.11
C SER A 20 -2.28 -17.32 -4.52
N THR A 21 -1.56 -16.23 -4.21
CA THR A 21 -1.97 -14.85 -4.55
C THR A 21 -1.12 -14.24 -5.67
N ALA A 22 -0.18 -14.98 -6.25
CA ALA A 22 0.78 -14.44 -7.22
C ALA A 22 0.07 -13.82 -8.44
N PHE A 23 -0.99 -14.47 -8.94
CA PHE A 23 -1.73 -13.97 -10.10
C PHE A 23 -2.55 -12.71 -9.78
N GLU A 24 -3.25 -12.68 -8.65
CA GLU A 24 -4.02 -11.51 -8.23
C GLU A 24 -3.11 -10.31 -7.98
N ARG A 25 -1.95 -10.53 -7.32
CA ARG A 25 -0.93 -9.47 -7.14
C ARG A 25 -0.37 -8.99 -8.47
N TYR A 26 -0.14 -9.90 -9.42
CA TYR A 26 0.24 -9.52 -10.78
C TYR A 26 -0.82 -8.63 -11.44
N ILE A 27 -2.11 -8.96 -11.33
CA ILE A 27 -3.20 -8.12 -11.84
C ILE A 27 -3.17 -6.73 -11.19
N LEU A 28 -3.08 -6.64 -9.86
CA LEU A 28 -3.04 -5.34 -9.17
C LEU A 28 -1.88 -4.47 -9.65
N SER A 29 -0.69 -5.06 -9.78
CA SER A 29 0.50 -4.34 -10.27
C SER A 29 0.33 -3.81 -11.70
N ARG A 30 -0.38 -4.54 -12.56
CA ARG A 30 -0.70 -4.12 -13.94
C ARG A 30 -1.85 -3.14 -14.02
N ALA A 31 -2.75 -3.17 -13.03
CA ALA A 31 -3.86 -2.25 -12.92
C ALA A 31 -3.45 -0.88 -12.37
N ALA A 32 -2.26 -0.78 -11.75
CA ALA A 32 -1.72 0.44 -11.14
C ALA A 32 -1.90 1.72 -11.99
N PRO A 33 -1.64 1.72 -13.32
CA PRO A 33 -1.80 2.91 -14.16
C PRO A 33 -3.24 3.38 -14.38
N PHE A 34 -4.24 2.54 -14.09
CA PHE A 34 -5.65 2.87 -14.27
C PHE A 34 -6.24 3.58 -13.06
N PHE A 35 -5.58 3.51 -11.90
CA PHE A 35 -5.97 4.30 -10.74
C PHE A 35 -5.59 5.76 -10.93
N PRO A 36 -6.34 6.72 -10.35
CA PRO A 36 -6.00 8.14 -10.43
C PRO A 36 -4.52 8.35 -10.08
N PRO A 37 -3.74 9.04 -10.93
CA PRO A 37 -2.34 9.26 -10.66
C PRO A 37 -2.18 10.14 -9.44
N SER A 38 -1.32 9.71 -8.54
CA SER A 38 -0.80 10.56 -7.47
C SER A 38 -0.05 11.73 -8.09
N ALA A 39 -0.33 12.96 -7.65
CA ALA A 39 0.20 14.20 -8.20
C ALA A 39 1.75 14.16 -8.41
N GLY A 40 2.22 14.79 -9.49
CA GLY A 40 3.59 14.69 -10.02
C GLY A 40 4.74 14.99 -9.04
N GLY A 41 5.95 14.59 -9.43
CA GLY A 41 7.23 14.68 -8.69
C GLY A 41 7.52 16.01 -7.99
N LEU A 42 7.93 16.00 -6.71
CA LEU A 42 8.52 17.12 -5.99
C LEU A 42 10.02 16.84 -5.73
N ARG A 43 10.91 17.76 -6.09
CA ARG A 43 12.35 17.69 -5.79
C ARG A 43 12.74 18.92 -4.98
N ILE A 44 13.49 18.73 -3.90
CA ILE A 44 13.91 19.78 -2.96
C ILE A 44 15.43 19.72 -2.89
N GLU A 45 16.12 20.76 -3.34
CA GLU A 45 17.58 20.84 -3.28
C GLU A 45 18.00 21.65 -2.05
N LEU A 46 18.87 21.07 -1.22
CA LEU A 46 19.39 21.71 -0.02
C LEU A 46 20.87 22.01 -0.20
N ASP A 47 21.18 23.29 -0.37
CA ASP A 47 22.56 23.76 -0.36
C ASP A 47 23.17 23.74 1.05
N ASN A 48 24.49 23.54 1.10
CA ASN A 48 25.27 23.46 2.33
C ASN A 48 25.45 24.81 3.05
N GLU A 49 25.10 25.94 2.41
CA GLU A 49 25.36 27.29 2.95
C GLU A 49 24.17 27.93 3.70
N GLY A 50 23.11 27.19 4.01
CA GLY A 50 22.03 27.68 4.89
C GLY A 50 21.07 28.69 4.26
N THR A 51 21.35 29.21 3.07
CA THR A 51 20.40 29.95 2.22
C THR A 51 19.72 29.01 1.23
N GLY A 52 18.82 28.15 1.72
CA GLY A 52 18.13 27.19 0.87
C GLY A 52 17.14 27.87 -0.07
N SER A 53 17.40 27.84 -1.39
CA SER A 53 16.39 28.11 -2.41
C SER A 53 15.66 26.80 -2.72
N ALA A 54 14.40 26.68 -2.29
CA ALA A 54 13.57 25.53 -2.64
C ALA A 54 13.12 25.65 -4.11
N THR A 55 13.89 25.07 -5.03
CA THR A 55 13.48 25.02 -6.44
C THR A 55 12.54 23.83 -6.65
N VAL A 56 11.25 24.11 -6.75
CA VAL A 56 10.20 23.11 -6.96
C VAL A 56 10.08 22.79 -8.45
N PHE A 57 10.51 21.60 -8.86
CA PHE A 57 10.28 21.08 -10.21
C PHE A 57 9.07 20.15 -10.20
N VAL A 58 7.93 20.59 -10.77
CA VAL A 58 6.77 19.72 -11.00
C VAL A 58 6.84 19.14 -12.39
N ARG A 59 7.08 17.82 -12.51
CA ARG A 59 7.03 17.11 -13.79
C ARG A 59 5.70 16.37 -13.91
N VAL A 60 4.81 16.89 -14.77
CA VAL A 60 3.57 16.21 -15.16
C VAL A 60 3.85 15.52 -16.49
N ASN A 61 4.02 14.19 -16.47
CA ASN A 61 4.00 13.41 -17.70
C ASN A 61 2.56 12.94 -17.91
N ASP A 62 1.82 13.69 -18.71
CA ASP A 62 0.52 13.24 -19.22
C ASP A 62 0.74 12.67 -20.62
N SER A 63 0.62 11.35 -20.75
CA SER A 63 0.73 10.66 -22.03
C SER A 63 -0.50 9.79 -22.25
N SER A 64 -1.65 10.43 -22.49
CA SER A 64 -2.80 9.77 -23.13
C SER A 64 -3.27 10.55 -24.35
N THR A 65 -2.65 10.28 -25.49
CA THR A 65 -3.27 10.52 -26.80
C THR A 65 -3.67 9.16 -27.38
N CYS A 66 -4.95 8.82 -27.27
CA CYS A 66 -5.52 7.69 -28.00
C CYS A 66 -6.91 8.07 -28.56
N PRO A 67 -7.28 7.60 -29.77
CA PRO A 67 -8.50 8.05 -30.45
C PRO A 67 -9.77 7.43 -29.83
N PRO A 68 -10.95 8.05 -30.01
CA PRO A 68 -12.20 7.55 -29.43
C PRO A 68 -12.80 6.42 -30.28
N GLY A 69 -12.96 5.23 -29.69
CA GLY A 69 -13.76 4.15 -30.25
C GLY A 69 -13.48 2.79 -29.61
N GLN A 70 -14.39 2.32 -28.74
CA GLN A 70 -14.41 0.97 -28.14
C GLN A 70 -13.22 0.58 -27.24
N HIS A 71 -12.80 1.46 -26.34
CA HIS A 71 -11.81 1.10 -25.32
C HIS A 71 -12.47 0.75 -23.99
N LEU A 72 -11.98 -0.31 -23.34
CA LEU A 72 -12.21 -0.56 -21.92
C LEU A 72 -11.82 0.70 -21.15
N THR A 73 -12.79 1.28 -20.46
CA THR A 73 -12.55 2.38 -19.54
C THR A 73 -11.96 1.82 -18.24
N PRO A 74 -11.24 2.63 -17.43
CA PRO A 74 -10.84 2.22 -16.08
C PRO A 74 -12.03 1.66 -15.27
N ARG A 75 -13.24 2.16 -15.52
CA ARG A 75 -14.49 1.73 -14.88
C ARG A 75 -14.89 0.29 -15.22
N ASP A 76 -14.58 -0.18 -16.42
CA ASP A 76 -14.84 -1.56 -16.83
C ASP A 76 -13.87 -2.55 -16.15
N ILE A 77 -12.73 -2.05 -15.69
CA ILE A 77 -11.64 -2.84 -15.12
C ILE A 77 -11.72 -2.89 -13.59
N TYR A 78 -12.19 -1.83 -12.92
CA TYR A 78 -12.23 -1.76 -11.47
C TYR A 78 -12.94 -2.93 -10.77
N PRO A 79 -14.09 -3.45 -11.24
CA PRO A 79 -14.72 -4.63 -10.63
C PRO A 79 -13.82 -5.86 -10.65
N LEU A 80 -13.09 -6.08 -11.75
CA LEU A 80 -12.18 -7.22 -11.87
C LEU A 80 -11.00 -7.09 -10.91
N VAL A 81 -10.44 -5.89 -10.82
CA VAL A 81 -9.30 -5.57 -9.95
C VAL A 81 -9.70 -5.61 -8.48
N PHE A 82 -10.89 -5.12 -8.14
CA PHE A 82 -11.50 -5.27 -6.82
C PHE A 82 -11.68 -6.75 -6.45
N GLY A 83 -12.15 -7.58 -7.38
CA GLY A 83 -12.27 -9.03 -7.17
C GLY A 83 -10.94 -9.70 -6.86
N ALA A 84 -9.86 -9.32 -7.57
CA ALA A 84 -8.50 -9.80 -7.31
C ALA A 84 -7.98 -9.35 -5.93
N ALA A 85 -8.15 -8.06 -5.59
CA ALA A 85 -7.80 -7.51 -4.29
C ALA A 85 -8.54 -8.21 -3.14
N TRP A 86 -9.84 -8.48 -3.32
CA TRP A 86 -10.64 -9.13 -2.30
C TRP A 86 -10.18 -10.57 -2.07
N LYS A 87 -9.84 -11.30 -3.13
CA LYS A 87 -9.30 -12.67 -3.02
C LYS A 87 -7.96 -12.71 -2.27
N ILE A 88 -7.09 -11.72 -2.46
CA ILE A 88 -5.86 -11.59 -1.67
C ILE A 88 -6.18 -11.50 -0.17
N LEU A 89 -7.11 -10.62 0.21
CA LEU A 89 -7.52 -10.48 1.60
C LEU A 89 -8.22 -11.75 2.12
N ASP A 90 -9.02 -12.41 1.28
CA ASP A 90 -9.69 -13.67 1.63
C ASP A 90 -8.71 -14.77 2.00
N LEU A 91 -7.71 -15.01 1.15
CA LEU A 91 -6.65 -15.98 1.40
C LEU A 91 -5.79 -15.60 2.61
N LEU A 92 -5.64 -14.31 2.90
CA LEU A 92 -4.93 -13.86 4.10
C LEU A 92 -5.75 -14.12 5.39
N ILE A 93 -7.06 -13.89 5.36
CA ILE A 93 -7.96 -14.25 6.46
C ILE A 93 -7.91 -15.77 6.71
N GLU A 94 -7.95 -16.57 5.64
CA GLU A 94 -7.81 -18.03 5.72
C GLU A 94 -6.50 -18.47 6.35
N LEU A 95 -5.36 -17.95 5.85
CA LEU A 95 -4.04 -18.20 6.43
C LEU A 95 -4.04 -17.90 7.92
N ARG A 96 -4.64 -16.77 8.32
CA ARG A 96 -4.64 -16.36 9.72
C ARG A 96 -5.52 -17.22 10.60
N LEU A 97 -6.71 -17.60 10.12
CA LEU A 97 -7.58 -18.54 10.83
C LEU A 97 -6.87 -19.89 11.05
N TYR A 98 -6.17 -20.38 10.04
CA TYR A 98 -5.39 -21.61 10.14
C TYR A 98 -4.25 -21.49 11.17
N GLN A 99 -3.45 -20.42 11.08
CA GLN A 99 -2.36 -20.15 12.04
C GLN A 99 -2.86 -19.93 13.47
N ASP A 100 -4.11 -19.49 13.64
CA ASP A 100 -4.77 -19.34 14.94
C ASP A 100 -5.32 -20.66 15.51
N GLY A 101 -5.20 -21.77 14.76
CA GLY A 101 -5.73 -23.08 15.14
C GLY A 101 -7.26 -23.16 15.09
N MET A 102 -7.90 -22.27 14.31
CA MET A 102 -9.36 -22.26 14.20
C MET A 102 -9.81 -23.47 13.38
N PRO A 103 -10.77 -24.28 13.85
CA PRO A 103 -11.23 -25.44 13.09
C PRO A 103 -11.95 -25.00 11.81
N THR A 104 -11.82 -25.78 10.76
CA THR A 104 -12.56 -25.65 9.50
C THR A 104 -14.01 -26.11 9.70
N ASP A 105 -14.95 -25.56 8.95
CA ASP A 105 -16.37 -25.92 9.02
C ASP A 105 -16.87 -26.77 7.86
N ARG A 106 -16.00 -27.08 6.89
CA ARG A 106 -16.25 -28.03 5.81
C ARG A 106 -14.94 -28.66 5.35
N ASP A 107 -14.74 -29.97 5.50
CA ASP A 107 -13.67 -30.76 4.85
C ASP A 107 -12.32 -30.03 4.57
N ASP A 108 -11.70 -29.45 5.61
CA ASP A 108 -10.42 -28.69 5.55
C ASP A 108 -10.50 -27.27 4.91
N GLU A 109 -11.70 -26.71 4.79
CA GLU A 109 -11.99 -25.38 4.25
C GLU A 109 -12.76 -24.48 5.24
N TYR A 110 -12.61 -23.17 5.08
CA TYR A 110 -13.43 -22.17 5.77
C TYR A 110 -14.53 -21.64 4.85
N THR A 111 -15.79 -21.81 5.24
CA THR A 111 -16.90 -21.26 4.45
C THR A 111 -16.84 -19.73 4.40
N PHE A 112 -17.41 -19.15 3.34
CA PHE A 112 -17.52 -17.70 3.17
C PHE A 112 -18.15 -17.02 4.40
N THR A 113 -19.27 -17.56 4.90
CA THR A 113 -19.97 -17.04 6.08
C THR A 113 -19.10 -17.08 7.33
N ARG A 114 -18.31 -18.15 7.51
CA ARG A 114 -17.38 -18.27 8.65
C ARG A 114 -16.28 -17.22 8.58
N LYS A 115 -15.60 -17.09 7.43
CA LYS A 115 -14.52 -16.11 7.25
C LYS A 115 -14.98 -14.68 7.52
N VAL A 116 -16.07 -14.27 6.85
CA VAL A 116 -16.68 -12.95 7.02
C VAL A 116 -17.15 -12.75 8.45
N GLY A 117 -17.76 -13.75 9.08
CA GLY A 117 -18.20 -13.72 10.47
C GLY A 117 -17.05 -13.48 11.45
N CYS A 118 -15.95 -14.24 11.33
CA CYS A 118 -14.76 -14.10 12.17
C CYS A 118 -14.08 -12.73 11.99
N ALA A 119 -13.95 -12.26 10.76
CA ALA A 119 -13.37 -10.95 10.48
C ALA A 119 -14.26 -9.81 11.03
N ARG A 120 -15.58 -9.93 10.86
CA ARG A 120 -16.57 -8.98 11.38
C ARG A 120 -16.61 -8.94 12.90
N SER A 121 -16.44 -10.05 13.61
CA SER A 121 -16.44 -10.08 15.07
C SER A 121 -15.09 -9.69 15.70
N GLY A 122 -14.03 -9.58 14.90
CA GLY A 122 -12.67 -9.35 15.40
C GLY A 122 -12.03 -10.61 16.00
N ASN A 123 -12.52 -11.81 15.65
CA ASN A 123 -12.00 -13.08 16.13
C ASN A 123 -10.75 -13.56 15.37
N VAL A 124 -10.34 -12.84 14.32
CA VAL A 124 -9.09 -13.11 13.60
C VAL A 124 -7.95 -12.35 14.28
N LYS A 125 -6.98 -13.05 14.88
CA LYS A 125 -5.89 -12.37 15.60
C LYS A 125 -5.01 -11.59 14.64
N ALA A 126 -4.39 -10.53 15.14
CA ALA A 126 -3.45 -9.73 14.36
C ALA A 126 -2.33 -10.58 13.76
N LYS A 127 -2.09 -10.42 12.46
CA LYS A 127 -0.98 -11.01 11.73
C LYS A 127 0.23 -10.08 11.82
N PRO A 128 1.39 -10.52 12.34
CA PRO A 128 2.64 -9.78 12.14
C PRO A 128 2.90 -9.60 10.63
N PRO A 129 3.33 -8.42 10.18
CA PRO A 129 3.87 -7.30 10.96
C PRO A 129 2.86 -6.24 11.45
N PHE A 130 1.55 -6.44 11.30
CA PHE A 130 0.56 -5.42 11.65
C PHE A 130 0.30 -5.33 13.16
N ASN A 131 0.11 -4.10 13.63
CA ASN A 131 -0.45 -3.87 14.97
C ASN A 131 -1.98 -4.13 14.98
N LYS A 132 -2.55 -4.26 16.18
CA LYS A 132 -3.98 -4.59 16.35
C LYS A 132 -4.93 -3.60 15.65
N PRO A 133 -4.77 -2.27 15.77
CA PRO A 133 -5.67 -1.32 15.09
C PRO A 133 -5.67 -1.44 13.56
N VAL A 134 -4.48 -1.50 12.94
CA VAL A 134 -4.37 -1.63 11.47
C VAL A 134 -4.97 -2.96 11.01
N TRP A 135 -4.66 -4.05 11.70
CA TRP A 135 -5.23 -5.36 11.38
C TRP A 135 -6.77 -5.38 11.52
N ALA A 136 -7.30 -4.79 12.58
CA ALA A 136 -8.75 -4.72 12.79
C ALA A 136 -9.43 -3.95 11.66
N ALA A 137 -8.87 -2.83 11.22
CA ALA A 137 -9.39 -2.09 10.07
C ALA A 137 -9.34 -2.94 8.78
N ILE A 138 -8.24 -3.62 8.47
CA ILE A 138 -8.13 -4.52 7.31
C ILE A 138 -9.21 -5.62 7.35
N ALA A 139 -9.33 -6.34 8.46
CA ALA A 139 -10.29 -7.44 8.61
C ALA A 139 -11.75 -6.94 8.51
N LYS A 140 -12.04 -5.78 9.10
CA LYS A 140 -13.37 -5.16 9.05
C LYS A 140 -13.70 -4.65 7.65
N THR A 141 -12.74 -4.10 6.91
CA THR A 141 -12.90 -3.72 5.50
C THR A 141 -13.22 -4.95 4.63
N TYR A 142 -12.48 -6.05 4.81
CA TYR A 142 -12.79 -7.32 4.14
C TYR A 142 -14.23 -7.78 4.41
N ALA A 143 -14.66 -7.73 5.67
CA ALA A 143 -16.00 -8.16 6.07
C ALA A 143 -17.13 -7.22 5.61
N ALA A 144 -16.85 -5.91 5.52
CA ALA A 144 -17.79 -4.90 5.06
C ALA A 144 -18.02 -4.97 3.54
N THR A 145 -17.00 -5.40 2.80
CA THR A 145 -17.03 -5.50 1.34
C THR A 145 -17.53 -6.86 0.81
N ALA A 146 -17.94 -7.77 1.70
CA ALA A 146 -18.36 -9.13 1.38
C ALA A 146 -19.55 -9.21 0.40
N GLU A 147 -20.54 -8.34 0.53
CA GLU A 147 -21.72 -8.36 -0.36
C GLU A 147 -21.40 -7.90 -1.79
N TYR A 148 -20.56 -6.87 -1.94
CA TYR A 148 -20.06 -6.45 -3.26
C TYR A 148 -19.33 -7.61 -3.94
N ARG A 149 -18.49 -8.32 -3.18
CA ARG A 149 -17.79 -9.50 -3.66
C ARG A 149 -18.75 -10.60 -4.08
N HIS A 150 -19.77 -10.87 -3.28
CA HIS A 150 -20.78 -11.90 -3.57
C HIS A 150 -21.49 -11.60 -4.89
N LEU A 151 -22.03 -10.39 -5.05
CA LEU A 151 -22.69 -9.94 -6.27
C LEU A 151 -21.75 -9.97 -7.48
N LEU A 152 -20.48 -9.59 -7.29
CA LEU A 152 -19.48 -9.61 -8.37
C LEU A 152 -19.27 -11.02 -8.94
N VAL A 153 -19.13 -12.04 -8.09
CA VAL A 153 -18.92 -13.43 -8.59
C VAL A 153 -20.13 -13.97 -9.32
N HIS A 154 -21.32 -13.52 -8.95
CA HIS A 154 -22.56 -13.92 -9.61
C HIS A 154 -22.90 -13.04 -10.82
N GLY A 155 -22.06 -12.06 -11.18
CA GLY A 155 -22.30 -11.18 -12.32
C GLY A 155 -23.50 -10.24 -12.13
N HIS A 156 -23.82 -9.93 -10.87
CA HIS A 156 -24.98 -9.13 -10.48
C HIS A 156 -24.61 -7.84 -9.78
N LEU A 157 -23.31 -7.50 -9.70
CA LEU A 157 -22.88 -6.25 -9.07
C LEU A 157 -23.32 -5.05 -9.92
N PRO A 158 -24.25 -4.20 -9.46
CA PRO A 158 -24.63 -3.01 -10.18
C PRO A 158 -23.53 -1.95 -10.03
N ILE A 159 -23.14 -1.38 -11.17
CA ILE A 159 -22.15 -0.31 -11.27
C ILE A 159 -22.87 0.90 -11.84
N ASP A 160 -22.77 2.04 -11.16
CA ASP A 160 -23.32 3.28 -11.68
C ASP A 160 -22.55 3.69 -12.96
N PRO A 161 -23.23 3.88 -14.11
CA PRO A 161 -22.55 4.17 -15.37
C PRO A 161 -21.91 5.57 -15.42
N VAL A 162 -22.37 6.50 -14.56
CA VAL A 162 -21.90 7.88 -14.51
C VAL A 162 -20.73 8.03 -13.55
N THR A 163 -20.85 7.50 -12.33
CA THR A 163 -19.82 7.64 -11.29
C THR A 163 -18.81 6.50 -11.29
N GLY A 164 -19.23 5.28 -11.67
CA GLY A 164 -18.44 4.06 -11.53
C GLY A 164 -18.53 3.43 -10.13
N ASP A 165 -19.44 3.92 -9.29
CA ASP A 165 -19.61 3.39 -7.92
C ASP A 165 -20.26 2.01 -7.96
N MET A 166 -19.77 1.13 -7.10
CA MET A 166 -20.39 -0.19 -6.89
C MET A 166 -21.47 -0.07 -5.83
N THR A 167 -22.66 -0.57 -6.12
CA THR A 167 -23.76 -0.60 -5.14
C THR A 167 -24.05 -2.04 -4.73
N ALA A 168 -24.55 -2.23 -3.53
CA ALA A 168 -24.94 -3.54 -3.04
C ALA A 168 -26.10 -3.39 -2.05
N ALA A 169 -26.84 -4.48 -1.85
CA ALA A 169 -27.79 -4.61 -0.76
C ALA A 169 -27.39 -5.82 0.08
N ASP A 170 -27.63 -5.77 1.38
CA ASP A 170 -27.46 -6.95 2.23
C ASP A 170 -28.57 -7.99 2.01
N SER A 171 -28.45 -9.14 2.69
CA SER A 171 -29.44 -10.22 2.62
C SER A 171 -30.85 -9.83 3.07
N THR A 172 -31.02 -8.68 3.72
CA THR A 172 -32.33 -8.13 4.13
C THR A 172 -32.91 -7.13 3.12
N GLY A 173 -32.18 -6.85 2.04
CA GLY A 173 -32.54 -5.86 1.03
C GLY A 173 -32.21 -4.43 1.41
N ARG A 174 -31.48 -4.21 2.51
CA ARG A 174 -31.02 -2.87 2.89
C ARG A 174 -29.84 -2.48 2.00
N LEU A 175 -29.94 -1.32 1.37
CA LEU A 175 -28.85 -0.74 0.59
C LEU A 175 -27.63 -0.47 1.49
N LEU A 176 -26.48 -0.95 1.03
CA LEU A 176 -25.19 -0.64 1.59
C LEU A 176 -24.68 0.70 1.03
N GLN A 177 -23.73 1.31 1.73
CA GLN A 177 -23.10 2.53 1.25
C GLN A 177 -22.34 2.26 -0.05
N PRO A 178 -22.56 3.00 -1.15
CA PRO A 178 -21.83 2.74 -2.39
C PRO A 178 -20.31 2.74 -2.16
N LEU A 179 -19.59 1.83 -2.83
CA LEU A 179 -18.13 1.83 -2.84
C LEU A 179 -17.66 2.69 -4.01
N THR A 180 -17.15 3.88 -3.71
CA THR A 180 -16.76 4.85 -4.75
C THR A 180 -15.52 4.40 -5.52
N VAL A 181 -15.23 5.00 -6.67
CA VAL A 181 -14.00 4.70 -7.43
C VAL A 181 -12.73 4.92 -6.60
N ASP A 182 -12.69 5.98 -5.78
CA ASP A 182 -11.55 6.26 -4.90
C ASP A 182 -11.43 5.23 -3.78
N GLU A 183 -12.56 4.79 -3.20
CA GLU A 183 -12.59 3.72 -2.22
C GLU A 183 -12.22 2.36 -2.84
N GLN A 184 -12.63 2.06 -4.08
CA GLN A 184 -12.20 0.87 -4.81
C GLN A 184 -10.67 0.87 -5.02
N SER A 185 -10.10 2.01 -5.41
CA SER A 185 -8.66 2.21 -5.52
C SER A 185 -7.96 2.01 -4.18
N ALA A 186 -8.48 2.64 -3.11
CA ALA A 186 -7.94 2.51 -1.77
C ALA A 186 -7.95 1.05 -1.30
N PHE A 187 -9.06 0.33 -1.52
CA PHE A 187 -9.19 -1.08 -1.20
C PHE A 187 -8.15 -1.94 -1.91
N CYS A 188 -7.94 -1.70 -3.22
CA CYS A 188 -6.93 -2.43 -3.99
C CYS A 188 -5.52 -2.19 -3.46
N ARG A 189 -5.17 -0.93 -3.16
CA ARG A 189 -3.86 -0.57 -2.59
C ARG A 189 -3.68 -1.12 -1.16
N VAL A 190 -4.75 -1.21 -0.36
CA VAL A 190 -4.71 -1.88 0.95
C VAL A 190 -4.40 -3.36 0.77
N ALA A 191 -5.07 -4.06 -0.14
CA ALA A 191 -4.83 -5.49 -0.38
C ALA A 191 -3.38 -5.75 -0.84
N GLU A 192 -2.88 -4.95 -1.78
CA GLU A 192 -1.50 -5.04 -2.27
C GLU A 192 -0.48 -4.77 -1.16
N GLY A 193 -0.60 -3.64 -0.46
CA GLY A 193 0.32 -3.28 0.62
C GLY A 193 0.29 -4.26 1.79
N THR A 194 -0.89 -4.82 2.08
CA THR A 194 -1.05 -5.84 3.12
C THR A 194 -0.35 -7.13 2.72
N ALA A 195 -0.57 -7.63 1.49
CA ALA A 195 0.08 -8.83 1.00
C ALA A 195 1.61 -8.68 0.97
N GLN A 196 2.10 -7.54 0.46
CA GLN A 196 3.53 -7.26 0.41
C GLN A 196 4.18 -7.31 1.79
N ALA A 197 3.54 -6.71 2.81
CA ALA A 197 4.07 -6.70 4.17
C ALA A 197 4.04 -8.08 4.86
N VAL A 198 3.07 -8.94 4.52
CA VAL A 198 3.02 -10.33 5.00
C VAL A 198 4.15 -11.15 4.37
N ILE A 199 4.34 -11.00 3.06
CA ILE A 199 5.32 -11.77 2.29
C ILE A 199 6.75 -11.37 2.65
N SER A 200 7.02 -10.07 2.77
CA SER A 200 8.33 -9.60 3.24
C SER A 200 8.57 -9.84 4.74
N GLY A 201 7.51 -10.13 5.50
CA GLY A 201 7.55 -10.19 6.96
C GLY A 201 7.84 -8.84 7.64
N GLN A 202 7.79 -7.74 6.89
CA GLN A 202 8.19 -6.41 7.34
C GLN A 202 7.16 -5.35 6.94
N LEU A 203 6.97 -4.37 7.81
CA LEU A 203 6.15 -3.19 7.53
C LEU A 203 6.93 -1.94 7.93
N THR A 204 7.50 -1.27 6.94
CA THR A 204 8.24 -0.02 7.16
C THR A 204 7.30 1.07 7.68
N ARG A 205 7.85 2.14 8.28
CA ARG A 205 7.03 3.25 8.78
C ARG A 205 6.23 3.89 7.66
N ARG A 206 6.83 4.03 6.48
CA ARG A 206 6.17 4.55 5.28
C ARG A 206 5.01 3.68 4.83
N GLN A 207 5.23 2.37 4.71
CA GLN A 207 4.17 1.42 4.35
C GLN A 207 3.03 1.41 5.39
N ALA A 208 3.37 1.47 6.68
CA ALA A 208 2.38 1.53 7.75
C ALA A 208 1.52 2.80 7.64
N ASN A 209 2.13 3.96 7.39
CA ASN A 209 1.41 5.21 7.22
C ASN A 209 0.55 5.22 5.95
N GLN A 210 1.05 4.67 4.84
CA GLN A 210 0.28 4.52 3.61
C GLN A 210 -0.97 3.68 3.85
N LEU A 211 -0.82 2.51 4.49
CA LEU A 211 -1.94 1.64 4.79
C LEU A 211 -2.96 2.33 5.70
N LYS A 212 -2.51 3.04 6.74
CA LYS A 212 -3.40 3.79 7.63
C LYS A 212 -4.19 4.86 6.88
N TRP A 213 -3.54 5.65 6.03
CA TRP A 213 -4.23 6.66 5.23
C TRP A 213 -5.25 6.04 4.26
N LEU A 214 -4.87 4.95 3.57
CA LEU A 214 -5.79 4.24 2.67
C LEU A 214 -6.98 3.62 3.43
N LEU A 215 -6.75 3.11 4.65
CA LEU A 215 -7.81 2.61 5.52
C LEU A 215 -8.73 3.76 5.97
N ASP A 216 -8.21 4.94 6.27
CA ASP A 216 -9.04 6.11 6.60
C ASP A 216 -10.01 6.47 5.44
N GLN A 217 -9.62 6.27 4.18
CA GLN A 217 -10.53 6.41 3.03
C GLN A 217 -11.69 5.39 3.05
N LEU A 218 -11.51 4.26 3.72
CA LEU A 218 -12.48 3.17 3.83
C LEU A 218 -13.24 3.18 5.17
N ALA A 219 -13.10 4.24 5.97
CA ALA A 219 -13.65 4.31 7.32
C ALA A 219 -15.18 4.17 7.36
N ASN A 220 -15.87 4.65 6.34
CA ASN A 220 -17.32 4.51 6.18
C ASN A 220 -17.75 3.04 6.06
N HIS A 221 -16.87 2.15 5.60
CA HIS A 221 -17.15 0.72 5.45
C HIS A 221 -16.75 -0.06 6.69
N HIS A 222 -15.54 0.14 7.20
CA HIS A 222 -15.00 -0.68 8.30
C HIS A 222 -15.36 -0.17 9.71
N GLN A 223 -15.82 1.08 9.83
CA GLN A 223 -16.33 1.68 11.07
C GLN A 223 -15.32 1.57 12.24
N GLN A 224 -14.02 1.70 11.93
CA GLN A 224 -12.95 1.73 12.94
C GLN A 224 -12.51 3.19 13.13
N PRO A 225 -11.92 3.54 14.28
CA PRO A 225 -11.38 4.87 14.50
C PRO A 225 -10.37 5.26 13.41
N LEU A 226 -10.42 6.52 12.98
CA LEU A 226 -9.46 7.08 12.03
C LEU A 226 -8.05 7.08 12.61
N PHE A 227 -7.07 6.80 11.77
CA PHE A 227 -5.65 6.92 12.09
C PHE A 227 -5.16 8.36 12.00
N ASN A 228 -5.85 9.21 11.25
CA ASN A 228 -5.53 10.63 11.02
C ASN A 228 -4.09 10.81 10.51
N VAL A 229 -3.67 9.92 9.61
CA VAL A 229 -2.38 10.03 8.93
C VAL A 229 -2.58 10.90 7.69
N ALA A 230 -1.66 11.85 7.46
CA ALA A 230 -1.72 12.69 6.28
C ALA A 230 -1.67 11.86 5.00
N ALA A 231 -2.28 12.36 3.94
CA ALA A 231 -2.24 11.72 2.64
C ALA A 231 -0.78 11.53 2.20
N ILE A 232 -0.43 10.27 1.98
CA ILE A 232 0.70 9.92 1.12
C ILE A 232 0.12 9.76 -0.30
N ASP A 233 -0.62 10.76 -0.74
CA ASP A 233 -1.07 10.86 -2.11
C ASP A 233 -0.33 12.03 -2.75
N GLY A 234 0.46 11.71 -3.76
CA GLY A 234 1.43 12.60 -4.36
C GLY A 234 2.80 11.95 -4.45
N SER A 235 3.67 12.56 -5.25
CA SER A 235 5.06 12.16 -5.30
C SER A 235 5.74 12.38 -3.94
N ILE A 236 6.50 11.38 -3.51
CA ILE A 236 7.38 11.51 -2.35
C ILE A 236 8.49 12.49 -2.74
N PRO A 237 8.66 13.62 -2.04
CA PRO A 237 9.66 14.57 -2.41
C PRO A 237 11.05 13.99 -2.22
N VAL A 238 11.92 14.21 -3.19
CA VAL A 238 13.33 13.84 -3.09
C VAL A 238 14.12 15.04 -2.58
N ILE A 239 14.65 14.93 -1.38
CA ILE A 239 15.63 15.84 -0.81
C ILE A 239 16.99 15.50 -1.41
N VAL A 240 17.64 16.48 -1.99
CA VAL A 240 18.97 16.35 -2.59
C VAL A 240 19.93 17.17 -1.77
N MET A 241 21.02 16.55 -1.32
CA MET A 241 22.08 17.26 -0.62
C MET A 241 23.47 16.80 -1.09
N SER A 242 24.47 17.65 -0.88
CA SER A 242 25.86 17.30 -1.15
C SER A 242 26.50 16.68 0.09
N GLY A 243 27.01 15.46 -0.05
CA GLY A 243 27.81 14.80 0.97
C GLY A 243 29.29 15.01 0.69
N ILE A 244 30.04 15.56 1.64
CA ILE A 244 31.49 15.75 1.48
C ILE A 244 32.19 14.74 2.40
N PRO A 245 32.85 13.71 1.85
CA PRO A 245 33.65 12.79 2.65
C PRO A 245 34.82 13.55 3.27
N ASP A 246 35.22 13.15 4.47
CA ASP A 246 36.42 13.69 5.11
C ASP A 246 37.71 12.98 4.66
N ALA A 247 38.82 13.26 5.34
CA ALA A 247 40.12 12.70 5.03
C ALA A 247 40.19 11.17 5.18
N ASP A 248 39.31 10.59 6.01
CA ASP A 248 39.21 9.15 6.27
C ASP A 248 38.16 8.49 5.37
N ASN A 249 37.64 9.21 4.36
CA ASN A 249 36.57 8.75 3.45
C ASN A 249 35.26 8.40 4.19
N GLU A 250 35.03 9.03 5.33
CA GLU A 250 33.78 8.94 6.08
C GLU A 250 32.89 10.14 5.76
N ILE A 251 31.58 9.93 5.85
CA ILE A 251 30.60 11.01 5.76
C ILE A 251 29.82 11.11 7.07
N GLU A 252 29.63 12.35 7.53
CA GLU A 252 28.74 12.66 8.65
C GLU A 252 27.46 13.34 8.15
N LEU A 253 26.32 12.76 8.51
CA LEU A 253 25.00 13.28 8.16
C LEU A 253 24.17 13.48 9.43
N ASP A 254 23.71 14.71 9.67
CA ASP A 254 22.76 15.02 10.74
C ASP A 254 21.32 14.94 10.23
N PHE A 255 20.72 13.75 10.37
CA PHE A 255 19.34 13.48 9.98
C PHE A 255 18.32 14.23 10.85
N ALA A 256 18.65 14.58 12.10
CA ALA A 256 17.76 15.36 12.96
C ALA A 256 17.75 16.84 12.55
N ALA A 257 18.90 17.40 12.18
CA ALA A 257 18.97 18.73 11.56
C ALA A 257 18.29 18.75 10.19
N LEU A 258 18.51 17.72 9.35
CA LEU A 258 17.90 17.61 8.03
C LEU A 258 16.38 17.61 8.11
N ARG A 259 15.78 16.79 8.98
CA ARG A 259 14.32 16.78 9.20
C ARG A 259 13.79 18.14 9.63
N ARG A 260 14.45 18.82 10.58
CA ARG A 260 14.05 20.17 11.03
C ARG A 260 14.09 21.18 9.88
N ARG A 261 15.13 21.15 9.04
CA ARG A 261 15.24 22.04 7.86
C ARG A 261 14.12 21.79 6.87
N VAL A 262 13.85 20.53 6.57
CA VAL A 262 12.82 20.13 5.62
C VAL A 262 11.42 20.53 6.11
N SER A 263 11.09 20.24 7.37
CA SER A 263 9.80 20.62 7.96
C SER A 263 9.58 22.13 8.03
N ALA A 264 10.66 22.94 8.08
CA ALA A 264 10.57 24.39 8.04
C ALA A 264 10.32 24.96 6.64
N GLN A 265 10.71 24.23 5.58
CA GLN A 265 10.62 24.69 4.19
C GLN A 265 9.40 24.13 3.45
N VAL A 266 8.97 22.92 3.79
CA VAL A 266 7.84 22.25 3.16
C VAL A 266 6.87 21.85 4.26
N ALA A 267 5.78 22.63 4.39
CA ALA A 267 4.73 22.34 5.35
C ALA A 267 4.05 21.01 4.99
N ASP A 268 3.72 20.24 6.03
CA ASP A 268 2.72 19.17 6.02
C ASP A 268 3.03 17.85 5.27
N GLN A 269 4.29 17.58 4.93
CA GLN A 269 4.67 16.27 4.37
C GLN A 269 5.29 15.33 5.40
N MET A 270 4.81 14.07 5.42
CA MET A 270 5.26 13.03 6.35
C MET A 270 6.41 12.17 5.81
N HIS A 271 6.66 12.19 4.50
CA HIS A 271 7.60 11.28 3.82
C HIS A 271 8.52 12.01 2.87
N TYR A 272 9.80 11.65 2.87
CA TYR A 272 10.82 12.18 1.98
C TYR A 272 11.81 11.09 1.58
N ASP A 273 12.22 11.10 0.32
CA ASP A 273 13.42 10.39 -0.10
C ASP A 273 14.63 11.31 0.05
N LEU A 274 15.79 10.72 0.33
CA LEU A 274 17.04 11.42 0.45
C LEU A 274 18.00 10.91 -0.63
N GLU A 275 18.57 11.83 -1.40
CA GLU A 275 19.71 11.61 -2.28
C GLU A 275 20.90 12.42 -1.75
N VAL A 276 21.98 11.73 -1.39
CA VAL A 276 23.25 12.35 -1.03
C VAL A 276 24.20 12.20 -2.21
N HIS A 277 24.52 13.32 -2.86
CA HIS A 277 25.40 13.38 -4.01
C HIS A 277 26.84 13.58 -3.52
N LEU A 278 27.72 12.66 -3.88
CA LEU A 278 29.14 12.71 -3.53
C LEU A 278 29.97 13.41 -4.63
N PRO A 279 31.16 13.94 -4.32
CA PRO A 279 31.99 14.64 -5.30
C PRO A 279 32.45 13.75 -6.46
N ASP A 280 32.50 12.44 -6.23
CA ASP A 280 32.86 11.41 -7.22
C ASP A 280 31.67 10.96 -8.10
N LYS A 281 30.52 11.65 -8.00
CA LYS A 281 29.26 11.41 -8.72
C LYS A 281 28.50 10.16 -8.27
N ARG A 282 28.94 9.44 -7.24
CA ARG A 282 28.11 8.41 -6.63
C ARG A 282 26.95 9.05 -5.88
N ILE A 283 25.81 8.35 -5.84
CA ILE A 283 24.61 8.80 -5.12
C ILE A 283 24.25 7.76 -4.08
N LEU A 284 24.14 8.20 -2.83
CA LEU A 284 23.51 7.42 -1.78
C LEU A 284 22.03 7.78 -1.72
N ALA A 285 21.17 6.78 -1.57
CA ALA A 285 19.74 6.92 -1.44
C ALA A 285 19.23 6.30 -0.15
N ALA A 286 18.31 6.99 0.52
CA ALA A 286 17.61 6.49 1.70
C ALA A 286 16.17 7.01 1.75
N THR A 287 15.30 6.30 2.44
CA THR A 287 14.01 6.85 2.89
C THR A 287 14.26 7.60 4.19
N LEU A 288 14.00 8.91 4.24
CA LEU A 288 14.38 9.74 5.38
C LEU A 288 13.71 9.28 6.69
N GLU A 289 12.53 8.66 6.62
CA GLU A 289 11.80 8.16 7.81
C GLU A 289 12.48 6.99 8.53
N GLU A 290 13.27 6.19 7.80
CA GLU A 290 13.97 5.03 8.34
C GLU A 290 15.38 5.39 8.87
N ALA A 291 15.88 6.57 8.50
CA ALA A 291 17.15 7.08 9.01
C ALA A 291 17.08 7.35 10.54
N PRO A 292 18.19 7.19 11.29
CA PRO A 292 18.20 7.44 12.73
C PRO A 292 17.96 8.93 13.04
N ASN A 293 17.34 9.26 14.18
CA ASN A 293 17.10 10.66 14.57
C ASN A 293 18.29 11.28 15.32
N ARG A 294 19.47 11.25 14.70
CA ARG A 294 20.73 11.78 15.23
C ARG A 294 21.74 11.97 14.09
N ALA A 295 22.85 12.65 14.39
CA ALA A 295 24.03 12.57 13.53
C ALA A 295 24.55 11.14 13.47
N LEU A 296 24.90 10.70 12.26
CA LEU A 296 25.58 9.44 12.02
C LEU A 296 26.79 9.70 11.15
N ARG A 297 27.90 9.08 11.53
CA ARG A 297 29.13 9.04 10.77
C ARG A 297 29.37 7.60 10.32
N PHE A 298 29.70 7.42 9.05
CA PHE A 298 29.94 6.09 8.50
C PHE A 298 30.93 6.13 7.32
N PRO A 299 31.77 5.09 7.18
CA PRO A 299 32.68 4.93 6.05
C PRO A 299 31.95 4.58 4.75
N LEU A 300 32.48 5.08 3.63
CA LEU A 300 31.92 4.85 2.28
C LEU A 300 32.44 3.58 1.58
N ASP A 301 33.41 2.92 2.17
CA ASP A 301 34.08 1.71 1.69
C ASP A 301 33.72 0.45 2.50
N GLU A 302 32.94 0.59 3.57
CA GLU A 302 32.37 -0.53 4.32
C GLU A 302 30.90 -0.80 3.94
N PRO A 303 30.32 -1.93 4.38
CA PRO A 303 28.89 -2.18 4.23
C PRO A 303 28.05 -1.04 4.84
N LEU A 304 27.22 -0.42 4.01
CA LEU A 304 26.33 0.65 4.43
C LEU A 304 25.25 0.12 5.39
N PRO A 305 24.72 0.98 6.29
CA PRO A 305 23.53 0.64 7.08
C PRO A 305 22.36 0.21 6.19
N GLU A 306 21.52 -0.74 6.64
CA GLU A 306 20.43 -1.32 5.83
C GLU A 306 19.45 -0.28 5.22
N TRP A 307 19.28 0.87 5.86
CA TRP A 307 18.40 1.95 5.41
C TRP A 307 19.03 2.87 4.34
N LEU A 308 20.31 2.68 4.02
CA LEU A 308 21.09 3.48 3.08
C LEU A 308 21.67 2.58 1.97
N ARG A 309 21.53 2.99 0.72
CA ARG A 309 22.00 2.21 -0.43
C ARG A 309 22.61 3.06 -1.52
N TRP A 310 23.48 2.47 -2.33
CA TRP A 310 23.92 3.07 -3.58
C TRP A 310 22.77 3.08 -4.59
N LYS A 311 22.65 4.17 -5.35
CA LYS A 311 21.68 4.34 -6.44
C LYS A 311 22.35 4.21 -7.82
#